data_AF-A0A183J205-F1
#
_entry.id   AF-A0A183J205-F1
#
_cell.length_a   1.000
_cell.length_b   1.000
_cell.length_c   1.000
_cell.angle_alpha   90.00
_cell.angle_beta   90.00
_cell.angle_gamma   90.00
#
_symmetry.space_group_name_H-M   'P 1'
#
loop_
_entity.id
_entity.type
_entity.pdbx_description
1 polymer ?
#
loop_
_entity_poly.entity_id
_entity_poly.type
_entity_poly.pdbx_seq_one_letter_code
_entity_poly.pdbx_strand_id
1 'polypeptide(L)'
;KTHKVSEPSSFVQFSVDGDVRSSSVKEKTSNPIYQQKFSFFLSDVKSQYLKVEAKEMKRERSCLGQVLIPIKTLLQEKDLELLRHPWQLALGSYVSTITLSLKLRVC
;
A
#
# COMPACT_ATOMS: atom_id res chain seq x y z
N LYS A 1 0.56 2.45 -34.51
CA LYS A 1 1.75 2.09 -33.70
C LYS A 1 1.26 1.50 -32.38
N THR A 2 1.32 0.19 -32.23
CA THR A 2 0.94 -0.52 -31.00
C THR A 2 1.91 -0.12 -29.89
N HIS A 3 1.44 0.63 -28.90
CA HIS A 3 2.24 0.91 -27.70
C HIS A 3 2.48 -0.41 -26.98
N LYS A 4 3.72 -0.90 -27.04
CA LYS A 4 4.17 -2.02 -26.21
C LYS A 4 4.20 -1.52 -24.77
N VAL A 5 3.14 -1.78 -24.01
CA VAL A 5 3.12 -1.49 -22.57
C VAL A 5 4.16 -2.40 -21.93
N SER A 6 5.34 -1.85 -21.62
CA SER A 6 6.36 -2.58 -20.88
C SER A 6 5.87 -2.77 -19.45
N GLU A 7 6.04 -3.97 -18.89
CA GLU A 7 5.68 -4.21 -17.50
C GLU A 7 6.46 -3.25 -16.57
N PRO A 8 5.77 -2.62 -15.60
CA PRO A 8 6.39 -1.64 -14.72
C PRO A 8 7.37 -2.32 -13.77
N SER A 9 8.39 -1.56 -13.35
CA SER A 9 9.19 -1.93 -12.18
C SER A 9 8.66 -1.13 -11.00
N SER A 10 8.04 -1.79 -10.03
CA SER A 10 7.21 -1.13 -9.01
C SER A 10 7.71 -1.34 -7.59
N PHE A 11 7.41 -0.37 -6.74
CA PHE A 11 7.53 -0.48 -5.28
C PHE A 11 6.31 0.16 -4.61
N VAL A 12 6.09 -0.16 -3.35
CA VAL A 12 4.98 0.38 -2.56
C VAL A 12 5.53 1.21 -1.41
N GLN A 13 5.02 2.42 -1.27
CA GLN A 13 5.27 3.29 -0.15
C GLN A 13 4.08 3.24 0.83
N PHE A 14 4.40 3.06 2.10
CA PHE A 14 3.47 3.04 3.22
C PHE A 14 3.76 4.24 4.12
N SER A 15 2.75 5.00 4.52
CA SER A 15 2.97 6.13 5.42
C SER A 15 1.83 6.42 6.39
N VAL A 16 2.20 6.85 7.60
CA VAL A 16 1.31 7.37 8.65
C VAL A 16 1.93 8.65 9.21
N ASP A 17 1.20 9.78 9.15
CA ASP A 17 1.59 11.09 9.71
C ASP A 17 3.03 11.56 9.45
N GLY A 18 3.65 11.10 8.36
CA GLY A 18 5.02 11.46 7.98
C GLY A 18 6.08 10.37 8.21
N ASP A 19 5.82 9.31 8.99
CA ASP A 19 6.66 8.11 8.96
C ASP A 19 6.40 7.38 7.64
N VAL A 20 7.45 7.21 6.83
CA VAL A 20 7.40 6.62 5.49
C VAL A 20 8.28 5.38 5.45
N ARG A 21 7.73 4.27 4.97
CA ARG A 21 8.44 3.02 4.71
C ARG A 21 8.20 2.58 3.27
N SER A 22 9.22 2.01 2.63
CA SER A 22 9.13 1.55 1.24
C SER A 22 9.46 0.07 1.12
N SER A 23 8.78 -0.61 0.20
CA SER A 23 9.12 -1.97 -0.19
C SER A 23 10.38 -2.02 -1.05
N SER A 24 10.92 -3.23 -1.21
CA SER A 24 11.84 -3.54 -2.30
C SER A 24 11.16 -3.27 -3.64
N VAL A 25 11.94 -2.91 -4.66
CA VAL A 25 11.46 -2.84 -6.03
C VAL A 25 11.24 -4.26 -6.59
N LYS A 26 10.16 -4.43 -7.35
CA LYS A 26 9.89 -5.62 -8.14
C LYS A 26 9.95 -5.23 -9.61
N GLU A 27 10.92 -5.79 -10.32
CA GLU A 27 11.21 -5.40 -11.70
C GLU A 27 10.26 -6.06 -12.69
N LYS A 28 9.82 -5.27 -13.68
CA LYS A 28 9.14 -5.72 -14.90
C LYS A 28 8.05 -6.75 -14.62
N THR A 29 7.10 -6.41 -13.74
CA THR A 29 5.97 -7.29 -13.45
C THR A 29 4.73 -6.48 -13.09
N SER A 30 3.59 -6.93 -13.61
CA SER A 30 2.26 -6.41 -13.26
C SER A 30 1.65 -7.05 -12.01
N ASN A 31 2.22 -8.16 -11.53
CA ASN A 31 1.75 -8.91 -10.35
C ASN A 31 2.87 -9.05 -9.31
N PRO A 32 3.37 -7.94 -8.74
CA PRO A 32 4.50 -7.96 -7.84
C PRO A 32 4.18 -8.65 -6.49
N ILE A 33 5.06 -9.55 -6.06
CA ILE A 33 5.02 -10.16 -4.73
C ILE A 33 6.10 -9.54 -3.86
N TYR A 34 5.71 -8.71 -2.90
CA TYR A 34 6.63 -8.00 -2.01
C TYR A 34 7.02 -8.81 -0.78
N GLN A 35 6.06 -9.42 -0.08
CA GLN A 35 6.29 -10.25 1.13
C GLN A 35 7.18 -9.57 2.19
N GLN A 36 6.97 -8.29 2.43
CA GLN A 36 7.68 -7.52 3.44
C GLN A 36 6.75 -7.05 4.55
N LYS A 37 7.30 -6.89 5.75
CA LYS A 37 6.59 -6.43 6.93
C LYS A 37 7.12 -5.06 7.33
N PHE A 38 6.19 -4.16 7.63
CA PHE A 38 6.48 -2.82 8.14
C PHE A 38 5.78 -2.64 9.49
N SER A 39 6.28 -1.71 10.30
CA SER A 39 5.68 -1.36 11.59
C SER A 39 5.75 0.15 11.76
N PHE A 40 4.66 0.71 12.27
CA PHE A 40 4.47 2.13 12.48
C PHE A 40 4.06 2.34 13.93
N PHE A 41 4.54 3.43 14.53
CA PHE A 41 4.03 3.89 15.81
C PHE A 41 2.87 4.84 15.59
N LEU A 42 1.81 4.67 16.38
CA LEU A 42 0.56 5.39 16.25
C LEU A 42 0.35 6.24 17.49
N SER A 43 -0.09 7.48 17.29
CA SER A 43 -0.41 8.41 18.36
C SER A 43 -1.90 8.41 18.66
N ASP A 44 -2.75 8.28 17.63
CA ASP A 44 -4.19 8.18 17.77
C ASP A 44 -4.80 7.31 16.66
N VAL A 45 -5.07 6.06 17.00
CA VAL A 45 -5.67 5.05 16.11
C VAL A 45 -7.01 5.52 15.50
N LYS A 46 -7.75 6.40 16.19
CA LYS A 46 -9.09 6.84 15.75
C LYS A 46 -9.04 7.87 14.62
N SER A 47 -7.99 8.69 14.56
CA SER A 47 -7.85 9.78 13.59
C SER A 47 -6.80 9.52 12.51
N GLN A 48 -5.89 8.57 12.71
CA GLN A 48 -4.80 8.28 11.78
C GLN A 48 -5.20 7.37 10.60
N TYR A 49 -4.48 7.56 9.49
CA TYR A 49 -4.66 6.81 8.25
C TYR A 49 -3.34 6.17 7.81
N LEU A 50 -3.41 4.94 7.32
CA LEU A 50 -2.33 4.33 6.55
C LEU A 50 -2.52 4.68 5.08
N LYS A 51 -1.64 5.51 4.54
CA LYS A 51 -1.54 5.73 3.09
C LYS A 51 -0.70 4.62 2.47
N VAL A 52 -1.22 4.02 1.41
CA VAL A 52 -0.51 3.03 0.58
C VAL A 52 -0.46 3.54 -0.84
N GLU A 53 0.74 3.65 -1.42
CA GLU A 53 0.96 4.20 -2.75
C GLU A 53 1.90 3.30 -3.55
N ALA A 54 1.44 2.78 -4.68
CA ALA A 54 2.28 2.06 -5.62
C ALA A 54 2.96 3.06 -6.58
N LYS A 55 4.26 2.87 -6.85
CA LYS A 55 5.07 3.78 -7.67
C LYS A 55 5.93 3.00 -8.67
N GLU A 56 6.21 3.60 -9.82
CA GLU A 56 7.18 3.09 -10.79
C GLU A 56 8.60 3.57 -10.44
N MET A 57 9.58 2.65 -10.38
CA MET A 57 10.97 2.96 -10.05
C MET A 57 11.63 3.90 -11.08
N LYS A 58 11.42 3.63 -12.38
CA LYS A 58 12.07 4.39 -13.47
C LYS A 58 11.65 5.85 -13.54
N ARG A 59 10.49 6.16 -12.98
CA ARG A 59 9.93 7.50 -12.90
C ARG A 59 9.46 7.67 -11.47
N GLU A 60 10.34 8.10 -10.59
CA GLU A 60 10.08 8.24 -9.14
C GLU A 60 8.81 9.06 -8.79
N ARG A 61 8.27 9.83 -9.76
CA ARG A 61 6.99 10.58 -9.68
C ARG A 61 5.79 9.91 -10.36
N SER A 62 5.89 8.68 -10.84
CA SER A 62 4.80 7.96 -11.52
C SER A 62 4.04 7.09 -10.51
N CYS A 63 3.01 7.68 -9.89
CA CYS A 63 2.02 6.97 -9.10
C CYS A 63 1.28 5.95 -9.99
N LEU A 64 1.21 4.70 -9.53
CA LEU A 64 0.46 3.61 -10.17
C LEU A 64 -0.92 3.39 -9.49
N GLY A 65 -1.16 4.11 -8.40
CA GLY A 65 -2.41 4.10 -7.65
C GLY A 65 -2.17 4.20 -6.14
N GLN A 66 -3.18 4.68 -5.43
CA GLN A 66 -3.11 4.85 -3.99
C GLN A 66 -4.43 4.52 -3.28
N VAL A 67 -4.33 4.22 -1.98
CA VAL A 67 -5.47 4.08 -1.06
C VAL A 67 -5.13 4.72 0.29
N LEU A 68 -6.13 5.30 0.93
CA LEU A 68 -6.06 5.77 2.32
C LEU A 68 -6.93 4.85 3.18
N ILE A 69 -6.30 4.13 4.10
CA ILE A 69 -6.95 3.16 4.97
C ILE A 69 -7.10 3.79 6.36
N PRO A 70 -8.32 4.06 6.86
CA PRO A 70 -8.51 4.54 8.22
C PRO A 70 -8.07 3.45 9.20
N ILE A 71 -7.12 3.72 10.10
CA ILE A 71 -6.57 2.66 10.97
C ILE A 71 -7.63 2.14 11.94
N LYS A 72 -8.60 2.99 12.31
CA LYS A 72 -9.77 2.61 13.11
C LYS A 72 -10.57 1.44 12.56
N THR A 73 -10.46 1.07 11.28
CA THR A 73 -11.12 -0.13 10.74
C THR A 73 -10.66 -1.39 11.48
N LEU A 74 -9.39 -1.46 11.89
CA LEU A 74 -8.84 -2.59 12.66
C LEU A 74 -9.47 -2.72 14.05
N LEU A 75 -10.04 -1.65 14.62
CA LEU A 75 -10.69 -1.70 15.94
C LEU A 75 -11.99 -2.52 15.93
N GLN A 76 -12.57 -2.75 14.75
CA GLN A 76 -13.83 -3.50 14.58
C GLN A 76 -13.58 -4.97 14.22
N GLU A 77 -12.32 -5.32 13.93
CA GLU A 77 -11.94 -6.64 13.46
C GLU A 77 -11.54 -7.55 14.62
N LYS A 78 -11.80 -8.85 14.45
CA LYS A 78 -11.37 -9.85 15.42
C LYS A 78 -9.84 -9.82 15.55
N ASP A 79 -9.34 -9.91 16.78
CA ASP A 79 -7.90 -9.89 17.09
C ASP A 79 -7.16 -8.64 16.56
N LEU A 80 -7.92 -7.57 16.25
CA LEU A 80 -7.44 -6.32 15.65
C LEU A 80 -6.66 -6.55 14.35
N GLU A 81 -7.09 -7.54 13.55
CA GLU A 81 -6.33 -8.04 12.42
C GLU A 81 -7.19 -8.27 11.17
N LEU A 82 -6.72 -7.75 10.03
CA LEU A 82 -7.21 -8.05 8.69
C LEU A 82 -6.18 -8.93 7.99
N LEU A 83 -6.54 -10.18 7.71
CA LEU A 83 -5.66 -11.13 7.02
C LEU A 83 -5.94 -11.15 5.52
N ARG A 84 -4.89 -10.92 4.71
CA ARG A 84 -4.92 -10.99 3.24
C ARG A 84 -6.11 -10.23 2.62
N HIS A 85 -6.37 -9.03 3.12
CA HIS A 85 -7.46 -8.19 2.64
C HIS A 85 -7.06 -7.46 1.34
N PRO A 86 -7.89 -7.49 0.28
CA PRO A 86 -7.65 -6.74 -0.94
C PRO A 86 -8.08 -5.27 -0.79
N TRP A 87 -7.22 -4.35 -1.18
CA TRP A 87 -7.48 -2.91 -1.19
C TRP A 87 -7.39 -2.38 -2.61
N GLN A 88 -8.33 -1.50 -2.97
CA GLN A 88 -8.36 -0.88 -4.29
C GLN A 88 -7.47 0.37 -4.31
N LEU A 89 -6.44 0.34 -5.14
CA LEU A 89 -5.57 1.47 -5.44
C LEU A 89 -6.17 2.27 -6.59
N ALA A 90 -6.58 3.50 -6.32
CA ALA A 90 -7.17 4.38 -7.33
C ALA A 90 -6.10 5.27 -7.98
N LEU A 91 -6.21 5.45 -9.30
CA LEU A 91 -5.46 6.40 -10.12
C LEU A 91 -6.40 7.03 -11.15
N GLY A 92 -7.05 8.14 -10.80
CA GLY A 92 -8.10 8.72 -11.64
C GLY A 92 -9.25 7.74 -11.83
N SER A 93 -9.55 7.38 -13.08
CA SER A 93 -10.56 6.36 -13.42
C SER A 93 -10.04 4.92 -13.38
N TYR A 94 -8.73 4.72 -13.24
CA TYR A 94 -8.12 3.39 -13.18
C TYR A 94 -8.11 2.88 -11.75
N VAL A 95 -8.33 1.57 -11.60
CA VAL A 95 -8.30 0.88 -10.32
C VAL A 95 -7.43 -0.37 -10.45
N SER A 96 -6.53 -0.57 -9.49
CA SER A 96 -5.76 -1.81 -9.32
C SER A 96 -5.94 -2.33 -7.91
N THR A 97 -5.48 -3.55 -7.62
CA THR A 97 -5.67 -4.17 -6.31
C THR A 97 -4.32 -4.50 -5.66
N ILE A 98 -4.20 -4.25 -4.35
CA ILE A 98 -3.11 -4.73 -3.51
C ILE A 98 -3.67 -5.57 -2.36
N THR A 99 -3.06 -6.72 -2.08
CA THR A 99 -3.46 -7.56 -0.94
C THR A 99 -2.52 -7.31 0.24
N LEU A 100 -3.07 -6.93 1.39
CA LEU A 100 -2.31 -6.63 2.61
C LEU A 100 -2.82 -7.44 3.79
N SER A 101 -1.94 -7.76 4.73
CA SER A 101 -2.34 -8.17 6.08
C SER A 101 -1.97 -7.07 7.05
N LEU A 102 -2.94 -6.59 7.82
CA LEU A 102 -2.79 -5.48 8.74
C LEU A 102 -3.13 -5.97 10.15
N LYS A 103 -2.28 -5.65 11.13
CA LYS A 103 -2.50 -6.00 12.53
C LYS A 103 -2.18 -4.81 13.41
N LEU A 104 -3.13 -4.42 14.24
CA LEU A 104 -2.91 -3.44 15.29
C LEU A 104 -2.50 -4.15 16.59
N ARG A 105 -1.59 -3.55 17.34
CA ARG A 105 -1.20 -4.02 18.67
C ARG A 105 -1.30 -2.84 19.63
N VAL A 106 -1.96 -3.06 20.76
CA VAL A 106 -2.00 -2.12 21.88
C VAL A 106 -0.85 -2.50 22.79
N CYS A 107 0.08 -1.57 23.02
CA CYS A 107 1.21 -1.72 23.92
C CYS A 107 0.91 -1.04 25.26
#